data_AF-B7SU52-F1
#
_entry.id   AF-B7SU52-F1
#
_cell.length_a   1.000
_cell.length_b   1.000
_cell.length_c   1.000
_cell.angle_alpha   90.00
_cell.angle_beta   90.00
_cell.angle_gamma   90.00
#
_symmetry.space_group_name_H-M   'P 1'
#
loop_
_entity.id
_entity.type
_entity.pdbx_description
1 polymer ?
#
loop_
_entity_poly.entity_id
_entity_poly.type
_entity_poly.pdbx_seq_one_letter_code
_entity_poly.pdbx_strand_id
1 'polypeptide(L)' 'MIFMFISFLSLFFKWQRLMFILVSLEFIVMSLFIYFSGVLNEMMFFYFMCFSVVSSVLGLVLVVGNMKFYGSDQCLF' A
#
# COMPACT_ATOMS: atom_id res chain seq x y z
N MET A 1 5.08 13.24 -8.80
CA MET A 1 6.29 12.53 -9.26
C MET A 1 7.28 12.26 -8.14
N ILE A 2 7.86 13.29 -7.50
CA ILE A 2 8.84 13.11 -6.41
C ILE A 2 8.29 12.27 -5.25
N PHE A 3 7.03 12.50 -4.86
CA PHE A 3 6.37 11.70 -3.81
C PHE A 3 6.27 10.22 -4.18
N MET A 4 5.85 9.90 -5.41
CA MET A 4 5.82 8.53 -5.93
C MET A 4 7.21 7.88 -5.85
N PHE A 5 8.25 8.61 -6.27
CA PHE A 5 9.63 8.11 -6.26
C PHE A 5 10.13 7.81 -4.84
N ILE A 6 9.82 8.66 -3.88
CA ILE A 6 10.14 8.44 -2.46
C ILE A 6 9.39 7.23 -1.91
N SER A 7 8.12 7.03 -2.31
CA SER A 7 7.33 5.86 -1.91
C SER A 7 7.88 4.55 -2.50
N PHE A 8 8.39 4.57 -3.73
CA PHE A 8 9.08 3.40 -4.29
C PHE A 8 10.42 3.13 -3.58
N LEU A 9 11.17 4.16 -3.25
CA LEU A 9 12.42 4.03 -2.47
C LEU A 9 12.17 3.44 -1.08
N SER A 10 11.11 3.86 -0.39
CA SER A 10 10.76 3.31 0.92
C SER A 10 10.32 1.86 0.83
N LEU A 11 9.69 1.47 -0.28
CA LEU A 11 9.38 0.09 -0.60
C LEU A 11 10.69 -0.71 -0.61
N PHE A 12 11.70 -0.38 -1.42
CA PHE A 12 12.96 -1.14 -1.56
C PHE A 12 13.89 -1.17 -0.34
N PHE A 13 14.00 -0.08 0.42
CA PHE A 13 15.01 0.01 1.50
C PHE A 13 14.59 -0.67 2.82
N LYS A 14 13.30 -0.94 3.05
CA LYS A 14 12.77 -1.46 4.33
C LYS A 14 12.01 -2.79 4.18
N TRP A 15 12.56 -3.74 3.40
CA TRP A 15 11.93 -5.05 3.11
C TRP A 15 11.82 -6.01 4.29
N GLN A 16 12.45 -5.71 5.43
CA GLN A 16 12.49 -6.65 6.54
C GLN A 16 11.15 -6.80 7.27
N ARG A 17 10.26 -5.80 7.29
CA ARG A 17 8.97 -5.90 8.00
C ARG A 17 7.80 -5.66 7.05
N LEU A 18 6.81 -6.56 7.08
CA LEU A 18 5.60 -6.49 6.25
C LEU A 18 4.87 -5.15 6.40
N MET A 19 4.83 -4.63 7.63
CA MET A 19 4.18 -3.35 7.92
C MET A 19 4.75 -2.18 7.13
N PHE A 20 6.07 -2.12 6.89
CA PHE A 20 6.66 -1.04 6.11
C PHE A 20 6.32 -1.14 4.61
N ILE A 21 6.14 -2.36 4.09
CA ILE A 21 5.71 -2.60 2.71
C ILE A 21 4.26 -2.14 2.53
N LEU A 22 3.39 -2.42 3.49
CA LEU A 22 1.99 -1.99 3.43
C LEU A 22 1.85 -0.46 3.51
N VAL A 23 2.59 0.19 4.41
CA VAL A 23 2.59 1.65 4.52
C VAL A 23 3.11 2.31 3.24
N SER A 24 4.15 1.76 2.62
CA SER A 24 4.67 2.30 1.35
C SER A 24 3.69 2.11 0.18
N LEU A 25 2.94 1.00 0.13
CA LEU A 25 1.84 0.81 -0.81
C LEU A 25 0.73 1.86 -0.63
N GLU A 26 0.33 2.18 0.60
CA GLU A 26 -0.68 3.23 0.84
C GLU A 26 -0.19 4.60 0.36
N PHE A 27 1.08 4.95 0.60
CA PHE A 27 1.65 6.19 0.07
C PHE A 27 1.66 6.23 -1.47
N ILE A 28 1.88 5.10 -2.15
CA ILE A 28 1.77 5.00 -3.60
C ILE A 28 0.33 5.28 -4.05
N VAL A 29 -0.67 4.66 -3.42
CA VAL A 29 -2.08 4.89 -3.73
C VAL A 29 -2.46 6.35 -3.55
N MET A 30 -2.01 7.00 -2.46
CA MET A 30 -2.26 8.44 -2.24
C MET A 30 -1.61 9.32 -3.32
N SER A 31 -0.40 8.98 -3.76
CA SER A 31 0.26 9.73 -4.84
C SER A 31 -0.42 9.56 -6.20
N LEU A 32 -0.97 8.37 -6.48
CA LEU A 32 -1.78 8.10 -7.66
C LEU A 32 -3.14 8.80 -7.59
N PHE A 33 -3.76 8.86 -6.40
CA PHE A 33 -5.00 9.58 -6.17
C PHE A 33 -4.88 11.06 -6.56
N ILE A 34 -3.79 11.72 -6.12
CA ILE A 34 -3.52 13.12 -6.48
C ILE A 34 -3.36 13.27 -8.00
N TYR A 35 -2.64 12.35 -8.65
CA TYR A 35 -2.42 12.40 -10.10
C TYR A 35 -3.72 12.18 -10.90
N PHE A 36 -4.54 11.22 -10.48
CA PHE A 36 -5.76 10.85 -11.19
C PHE A 36 -6.95 11.76 -10.91
N SER A 37 -6.92 12.53 -9.82
CA SER A 37 -7.99 13.48 -9.45
C SER A 37 -8.31 14.51 -10.54
N GLY A 38 -7.33 14.88 -11.38
CA GLY A 38 -7.52 15.83 -12.47
C GLY A 38 -7.84 15.22 -13.84
N VAL A 39 -7.83 13.88 -13.97
CA VAL A 39 -7.88 13.20 -15.28
C VAL A 39 -9.03 12.19 -15.37
N LEU A 40 -9.44 11.57 -14.27
CA LEU A 40 -10.46 10.51 -14.29
C LEU A 40 -11.89 11.06 -14.23
N ASN A 41 -12.80 10.36 -14.90
CA ASN A 41 -14.25 10.52 -14.70
C ASN A 41 -14.66 10.11 -13.27
N GLU A 42 -15.71 10.75 -12.77
CA GLU A 42 -16.24 10.59 -11.40
C GLU A 42 -16.48 9.11 -11.02
N MET A 43 -17.05 8.32 -11.92
CA MET A 43 -17.32 6.89 -11.69
C MET A 43 -16.04 6.05 -11.53
N MET A 44 -15.00 6.36 -12.32
CA MET A 44 -13.71 5.65 -12.25
C MET A 44 -12.96 6.00 -10.97
N PHE A 45 -13.10 7.24 -10.50
CA PHE A 45 -12.54 7.68 -9.23
C PHE A 45 -13.19 6.98 -8.03
N PHE A 46 -14.51 6.80 -8.05
CA PHE A 46 -15.21 6.04 -7.01
C PHE A 46 -14.75 4.58 -6.95
N TYR A 47 -14.61 3.93 -8.12
CA TYR A 47 -14.07 2.57 -8.18
C TYR A 47 -12.66 2.47 -7.61
N PHE A 48 -11.79 3.43 -7.94
CA PHE A 48 -10.42 3.48 -7.43
C PHE A 48 -10.38 3.63 -5.90
N MET A 49 -11.25 4.45 -5.32
CA MET A 49 -11.37 4.58 -3.86
C MET A 49 -11.90 3.31 -3.18
N CYS A 50 -12.88 2.63 -3.77
CA CYS A 50 -13.34 1.36 -3.20
C CYS A 50 -12.25 0.29 -3.26
N PHE A 51 -11.52 0.22 -4.37
CA PHE A 51 -10.42 -0.73 -4.53
C PHE A 51 -9.29 -0.48 -3.53
N SER A 52 -8.95 0.79 -3.25
CA SER A 52 -7.91 1.10 -2.27
C SER A 52 -8.26 0.60 -0.87
N VAL A 53 -9.50 0.79 -0.42
CA VAL A 53 -9.97 0.30 0.89
C VAL A 53 -9.95 -1.23 0.95
N VAL A 54 -10.38 -1.92 -0.10
CA VAL A 54 -10.33 -3.39 -0.13
C VAL A 54 -8.88 -3.88 -0.05
N SER A 55 -7.97 -3.23 -0.77
CA SER A 55 -6.55 -3.60 -0.76
C SER A 55 -5.88 -3.41 0.61
N SER A 56 -6.22 -2.35 1.35
CA SER A 56 -5.64 -2.10 2.68
C SER A 56 -6.15 -3.09 3.73
N VAL A 57 -7.44 -3.42 3.70
CA VAL A 57 -8.02 -4.45 4.59
C VAL A 57 -7.37 -5.81 4.32
N LEU A 58 -7.23 -6.21 3.05
CA LEU A 58 -6.56 -7.47 2.70
C LEU A 58 -5.09 -7.49 3.16
N GLY A 59 -4.38 -6.37 3.02
CA GLY A 59 -3.02 -6.21 3.52
C GLY A 59 -2.90 -6.45 5.03
N LEU A 60 -3.82 -5.89 5.83
CA LEU A 60 -3.85 -6.10 7.28
C LEU A 60 -4.19 -7.55 7.65
N VAL A 61 -5.12 -8.20 6.93
CA VAL A 61 -5.44 -9.61 7.15
C VAL A 61 -4.20 -10.50 6.94
N LEU A 62 -3.36 -10.19 5.94
CA LEU A 62 -2.10 -10.90 5.72
C LEU A 62 -1.12 -10.70 6.87
N VAL A 63 -0.99 -9.50 7.44
CA VAL A 63 -0.11 -9.25 8.61
C VAL A 63 -0.57 -10.08 9.81
N VAL A 64 -1.86 -10.02 10.14
CA VAL A 64 -2.43 -10.78 11.26
C VAL A 64 -2.26 -12.29 11.04
N GLY A 65 -2.43 -12.75 9.79
CA GLY A 65 -2.15 -14.13 9.41
C GLY A 65 -0.71 -14.54 9.67
N ASN A 66 0.26 -13.75 9.19
CA ASN A 66 1.69 -14.04 9.37
C ASN A 66 2.09 -14.04 10.86
N MET A 67 1.61 -13.07 11.63
CA MET A 67 1.83 -13.00 13.08
C MET A 67 1.29 -14.23 13.81
N LYS A 68 0.13 -14.76 13.38
CA LYS A 68 -0.48 -15.94 14.00
C LYS A 68 0.31 -17.22 13.74
N PHE A 69 0.91 -17.39 12.57
CA PHE A 69 1.63 -18.62 12.20
C PHE A 69 3.13 -18.57 12.52
N TYR A 70 3.78 -17.42 12.34
CA TYR A 70 5.24 -17.27 12.44
C TYR A 70 5.69 -16.44 13.65
N GLY A 71 4.77 -15.79 14.36
CA GLY A 71 5.07 -15.00 15.56
C GLY A 71 5.88 -13.72 15.30
N SER A 72 6.18 -13.39 14.04
CA SER A 72 6.92 -12.18 13.66
C SER A 72 6.39 -11.57 12.37
N ASP A 73 6.55 -10.25 12.24
CA ASP A 73 6.23 -9.47 11.04
C ASP A 73 7.33 -9.52 9.96
N GLN A 74 8.35 -10.38 10.15
CA GLN A 74 9.49 -10.41 9.25
C GLN A 74 9.15 -11.12 7.94
N CYS A 75 9.38 -10.44 6.80
CA CYS A 75 9.13 -11.02 5.47
C CYS A 75 10.24 -11.99 5.03
N LEU A 76 11.46 -11.72 5.52
CA LEU A 76 12.67 -12.43 5.18
C LEU A 76 13.10 -13.19 6.43
N PHE A 77 13.16 -14.51 6.31
CA PHE A 77 13.80 -15.39 7.29
C PHE A 77 15.30 -15.08 7.40
#